data_AF-A0A7J0GCP3-F1
#
_entry.id   AF-A0A7J0GCP3-F1
#
_cell.length_a   1.000
_cell.length_b   1.000
_cell.length_c   1.000
_cell.angle_alpha   90.00
_cell.angle_beta   90.00
_cell.angle_gamma   90.00
#
_symmetry.space_group_name_H-M   'P 1'
#
loop_
_entity.id
_entity.type
_entity.pdbx_description
1 polymer ?
#
loop_
_entity_poly.entity_id
_entity_poly.type
_entity_poly.pdbx_seq_one_letter_code
_entity_poly.pdbx_strand_id
1 'polypeptide(L)'
;MAASHHHHRRSPLRLHFIILLLTLSQNPSSSIDLVSASPDDFSIIGSGWDFFHQDYSPPAPPPPPPHPPSVSCEDDLGGIGSLDTTCQIVSDLNLTRNVYIQGKGNFYILPHRSVNCLVSGCEINVNVTGNFSLGENSTIVAGTFELAAYNASFGDGSSVNTTGMGGPPPAQTSGTPQGVDGAGGGHGGRGACCLTDKGKLPEDVWGGDAYSWSSLQRPWSYGSRGGTTSKEVEYGGGGGGKVKLLIDSFLEVNGSLLADGGDGGSRGGGGSGGSIFIKAQKM
;
A
#
# COMPACT_ATOMS: atom_id res chain seq x y z
N MET A 1 54.73 -10.16 38.49
CA MET A 1 56.10 -10.71 38.40
C MET A 1 56.10 -11.65 37.19
N ALA A 2 56.89 -11.52 36.14
CA ALA A 2 58.05 -10.69 35.84
C ALA A 2 58.07 -10.42 34.33
N ALA A 3 58.73 -9.33 33.96
CA ALA A 3 59.01 -8.90 32.60
C ALA A 3 60.18 -9.71 31.98
N SER A 4 60.31 -9.69 30.64
CA SER A 4 61.61 -9.39 30.03
C SER A 4 61.46 -8.85 28.60
N HIS A 5 62.20 -7.76 28.38
CA HIS A 5 62.37 -6.95 27.18
C HIS A 5 63.50 -7.48 26.28
N HIS A 6 63.46 -7.13 24.98
CA HIS A 6 64.54 -6.52 24.15
C HIS A 6 64.28 -6.78 22.65
N HIS A 7 64.60 -5.93 21.66
CA HIS A 7 64.98 -4.52 21.56
C HIS A 7 64.82 -4.10 20.06
N HIS A 8 64.50 -2.82 19.84
CA HIS A 8 64.52 -1.99 18.62
C HIS A 8 65.40 -2.36 17.40
N ARG A 9 64.89 -2.02 16.21
CA ARG A 9 65.57 -1.04 15.31
C ARG A 9 64.59 -0.33 14.34
N ARG A 10 64.84 0.98 14.16
CA ARG A 10 64.06 1.99 13.42
C ARG A 10 64.44 2.05 11.93
N SER A 11 63.44 2.27 11.05
CA SER A 11 63.30 3.13 9.82
C SER A 11 64.52 3.41 8.88
N PRO A 12 64.42 4.10 7.69
CA PRO A 12 63.26 4.72 7.02
C PRO A 12 63.17 4.60 5.46
N LEU A 13 61.98 4.95 4.92
CA LEU A 13 61.70 5.86 3.80
C LEU A 13 62.65 5.94 2.58
N ARG A 14 62.15 5.64 1.35
CA ARG A 14 62.46 6.39 0.10
C ARG A 14 61.37 6.25 -0.99
N LEU A 15 60.72 7.38 -1.25
CA LEU A 15 60.05 7.81 -2.49
C LEU A 15 61.07 7.79 -3.66
N HIS A 16 60.68 7.62 -4.93
CA HIS A 16 61.22 8.37 -6.10
C HIS A 16 60.39 8.16 -7.39
N PHE A 17 60.05 9.29 -7.99
CA PHE A 17 59.44 9.56 -9.30
C PHE A 17 60.40 9.23 -10.45
N ILE A 18 59.90 8.72 -11.58
CA ILE A 18 60.62 8.83 -12.88
C ILE A 18 59.60 9.08 -14.01
N ILE A 19 59.71 10.27 -14.61
CA ILE A 19 59.10 10.69 -15.89
C ILE A 19 60.22 10.65 -16.93
N LEU A 20 59.96 10.11 -18.14
CA LEU A 20 60.55 10.64 -19.38
C LEU A 20 59.74 10.24 -20.63
N LEU A 21 59.63 11.20 -21.55
CA LEU A 21 58.79 11.29 -22.75
C LEU A 21 59.52 10.86 -24.05
N LEU A 22 58.72 10.39 -25.04
CA LEU A 22 58.79 10.57 -26.52
C LEU A 22 59.97 9.90 -27.28
N THR A 23 59.87 9.36 -28.51
CA THR A 23 59.13 9.72 -29.74
C THR A 23 59.00 8.56 -30.76
N LEU A 24 57.84 8.51 -31.46
CA LEU A 24 57.60 8.28 -32.91
C LEU A 24 58.27 7.14 -33.71
N SER A 25 57.45 6.20 -34.22
CA SER A 25 57.54 5.75 -35.63
C SER A 25 56.25 5.08 -36.14
N GLN A 26 55.54 5.80 -37.01
CA GLN A 26 54.91 5.37 -38.28
C GLN A 26 53.90 4.20 -38.32
N ASN A 27 52.65 4.55 -38.62
CA ASN A 27 51.56 3.75 -39.21
C ASN A 27 51.98 3.15 -40.58
N PRO A 28 51.38 2.01 -41.03
CA PRO A 28 50.15 2.15 -41.81
C PRO A 28 49.11 1.01 -41.71
N SER A 29 47.86 1.39 -42.00
CA SER A 29 46.77 0.60 -42.59
C SER A 29 45.99 -0.39 -41.71
N SER A 30 44.94 0.13 -41.05
CA SER A 30 43.62 -0.52 -40.99
C SER A 30 42.56 0.55 -40.69
N SER A 31 41.64 0.69 -41.62
CA SER A 31 40.62 1.73 -41.78
C SER A 31 39.71 1.88 -40.56
N ILE A 32 39.65 3.07 -40.00
CA ILE A 32 38.58 3.52 -39.09
C ILE A 32 37.89 4.67 -39.84
N ASP A 33 36.68 4.43 -40.32
CA ASP A 33 35.82 5.46 -40.89
C ASP A 33 35.37 6.42 -39.78
N LEU A 34 36.14 7.48 -39.57
CA LEU A 34 35.74 8.65 -38.79
C LEU A 34 34.84 9.52 -39.66
N VAL A 35 33.53 9.29 -39.58
CA VAL A 35 32.53 10.26 -40.06
C VAL A 35 32.59 11.48 -39.14
N SER A 36 33.14 12.57 -39.68
CA SER A 36 33.08 13.91 -39.12
C SER A 36 31.62 14.38 -39.11
N ALA A 37 30.94 14.28 -37.96
CA ALA A 37 29.65 14.91 -37.78
C ALA A 37 29.85 16.41 -37.51
N SER A 38 29.55 17.24 -38.51
CA SER A 38 29.30 18.67 -38.35
C SER A 38 28.11 18.88 -37.40
N PRO A 39 28.10 19.93 -36.54
CA PRO A 39 27.02 20.16 -35.57
C PRO A 39 25.66 20.52 -36.19
N ASP A 40 25.56 20.60 -37.52
CA ASP A 40 24.39 21.14 -38.23
C ASP A 40 23.47 20.06 -38.86
N ASP A 41 23.82 18.77 -38.80
CA ASP A 41 23.10 17.68 -39.50
C ASP A 41 22.15 16.81 -38.65
N PHE A 42 21.84 17.20 -37.41
CA PHE A 42 20.71 16.62 -36.64
C PHE A 42 19.59 17.64 -36.41
N SER A 43 19.34 18.48 -37.41
CA SER A 43 18.17 19.35 -37.47
C SER A 43 16.99 18.60 -38.12
N ILE A 44 16.34 17.69 -37.38
CA ILE A 44 14.98 17.20 -37.72
C ILE A 44 13.96 18.27 -37.32
N ILE A 45 14.11 19.48 -37.87
CA ILE A 45 13.10 20.54 -37.81
C ILE A 45 12.97 21.04 -39.24
N GLY A 46 12.23 20.29 -40.03
CA GLY A 46 12.02 20.60 -41.44
C GLY A 46 10.92 19.72 -42.01
N SER A 47 9.70 20.25 -42.00
CA SER A 47 8.52 19.77 -42.73
C SER A 47 7.98 18.37 -42.35
N GLY A 48 7.03 18.33 -41.40
CA GLY A 48 6.13 17.18 -41.24
C GLY A 48 5.53 16.92 -39.85
N TRP A 49 5.81 17.74 -38.84
CA TRP A 49 5.51 17.42 -37.43
C TRP A 49 4.35 18.23 -36.82
N ASP A 50 3.76 19.17 -37.57
CA ASP A 50 2.69 20.06 -37.08
C ASP A 50 1.25 19.52 -37.26
N PHE A 51 1.07 18.25 -37.65
CA PHE A 51 -0.27 17.65 -37.83
C PHE A 51 -0.65 16.56 -36.81
N PHE A 52 0.21 16.23 -35.85
CA PHE A 52 -0.06 15.18 -34.84
C PHE A 52 -0.23 15.69 -33.40
N HIS A 53 -0.07 16.99 -33.14
CA HIS A 53 -0.51 17.61 -31.90
C HIS A 53 -1.94 18.13 -32.06
N GLN A 54 -2.87 17.25 -32.48
CA GLN A 54 -4.26 17.49 -32.12
C GLN A 54 -4.33 17.45 -30.59
N ASP A 55 -5.08 18.41 -30.04
CA ASP A 55 -5.40 18.60 -28.63
C ASP A 55 -6.03 17.35 -28.02
N TYR A 56 -5.24 16.30 -27.82
CA TYR A 56 -5.64 15.15 -27.05
C TYR A 56 -5.55 15.53 -25.58
N SER A 57 -6.53 16.33 -25.14
CA SER A 57 -6.93 16.30 -23.75
C SER A 57 -7.62 14.95 -23.55
N PRO A 58 -7.03 14.00 -22.80
CA PRO A 58 -7.73 12.76 -22.48
C PRO A 58 -9.11 13.14 -21.91
N PRO A 59 -10.18 12.41 -22.29
CA PRO A 59 -11.51 12.68 -21.77
C PRO A 59 -11.44 12.82 -20.25
N ALA A 60 -12.13 13.81 -19.70
CA ALA A 60 -12.22 13.96 -18.26
C ALA A 60 -12.59 12.60 -17.65
N PRO A 61 -11.86 12.11 -16.64
CA PRO A 61 -12.16 10.83 -16.03
C PRO A 61 -13.64 10.82 -15.64
N PRO A 62 -14.37 9.72 -15.89
CA PRO A 62 -15.78 9.66 -15.58
C PRO A 62 -15.98 10.08 -14.11
N PRO A 63 -17.05 10.84 -13.82
CA PRO A 63 -17.35 11.23 -12.45
C PRO A 63 -17.41 9.97 -11.57
N PRO A 64 -16.92 10.04 -10.32
CA PRO A 64 -17.00 8.92 -9.40
C PRO A 64 -18.44 8.40 -9.34
N PRO A 65 -18.66 7.07 -9.23
CA PRO A 65 -20.00 6.53 -9.07
C PRO A 65 -20.72 7.23 -7.92
N PRO A 66 -22.01 7.59 -8.07
CA PRO A 66 -22.76 8.18 -6.97
C PRO A 66 -22.76 7.22 -5.77
N HIS A 67 -22.52 7.78 -4.58
CA HIS A 67 -22.53 7.00 -3.35
C HIS A 67 -23.91 6.34 -3.14
N PRO A 68 -23.97 5.11 -2.60
CA PRO A 68 -25.22 4.50 -2.19
C PRO A 68 -25.93 5.39 -1.16
N PRO A 69 -27.28 5.29 -1.04
CA PRO A 69 -28.01 6.06 -0.05
C PRO A 69 -27.47 5.79 1.36
N SER A 70 -27.38 6.84 2.17
CA SER A 70 -26.99 6.71 3.57
C SER A 70 -27.99 5.84 4.32
N VAL A 71 -27.48 5.01 5.22
CA VAL A 71 -28.31 4.27 6.18
C VAL A 71 -28.88 5.21 7.25
N SER A 72 -29.93 4.77 7.92
CA SER A 72 -30.53 5.40 9.10
C SER A 72 -29.91 4.90 10.40
N CYS A 73 -29.94 5.71 11.47
CA CYS A 73 -29.41 5.29 12.77
C CYS A 73 -30.27 4.19 13.41
N GLU A 74 -31.60 4.39 13.46
CA GLU A 74 -32.49 3.50 14.20
C GLU A 74 -32.90 2.27 13.37
N ASP A 75 -33.35 2.46 12.13
CA ASP A 75 -33.91 1.35 11.34
C ASP A 75 -32.84 0.43 10.76
N ASP A 76 -31.72 0.98 10.28
CA ASP A 76 -30.66 0.19 9.62
C ASP A 76 -29.54 -0.25 10.56
N LEU A 77 -29.12 0.62 11.49
CA LEU A 77 -28.01 0.37 12.40
C LEU A 77 -28.46 -0.13 13.79
N GLY A 78 -29.77 -0.10 14.09
CA GLY A 78 -30.29 -0.47 15.41
C GLY A 78 -29.78 0.40 16.56
N GLY A 79 -29.34 1.62 16.24
CA GLY A 79 -28.84 2.60 17.21
C GLY A 79 -29.96 3.43 17.84
N ILE A 80 -29.57 4.37 18.69
CA ILE A 80 -30.46 5.34 19.33
C ILE A 80 -30.13 6.74 18.80
N GLY A 81 -31.15 7.48 18.37
CA GLY A 81 -31.02 8.88 17.94
C GLY A 81 -30.93 9.03 16.41
N SER A 82 -30.22 10.04 15.93
CA SER A 82 -30.12 10.32 14.50
C SER A 82 -28.73 10.73 14.06
N LEU A 83 -28.37 10.44 12.80
CA LEU A 83 -27.08 10.81 12.22
C LEU A 83 -26.87 12.33 12.11
N ASP A 84 -27.94 13.13 12.11
CA ASP A 84 -27.87 14.59 12.10
C ASP A 84 -27.70 15.21 13.49
N THR A 85 -27.93 14.44 14.56
CA THR A 85 -27.77 14.91 15.95
C THR A 85 -26.70 14.10 16.67
N THR A 86 -27.05 12.94 17.20
CA THR A 86 -26.13 11.96 17.75
C THR A 86 -26.74 10.58 17.55
N CYS A 87 -26.01 9.71 16.87
CA CYS A 87 -26.34 8.30 16.71
C CYS A 87 -25.44 7.47 17.62
N GLN A 88 -26.05 6.65 18.48
CA GLN A 88 -25.34 5.76 19.39
C GLN A 88 -25.60 4.31 19.03
N ILE A 89 -24.54 3.55 18.74
CA ILE A 89 -24.61 2.11 18.56
C ILE A 89 -24.52 1.45 19.94
N VAL A 90 -25.65 0.92 20.38
CA VAL A 90 -25.85 0.36 21.73
C VAL A 90 -25.80 -1.16 21.79
N SER A 91 -25.71 -1.82 20.64
CA SER A 91 -25.69 -3.28 20.46
C SER A 91 -24.67 -3.66 19.37
N ASP A 92 -24.31 -4.95 19.32
CA ASP A 92 -23.45 -5.48 18.25
C ASP A 92 -24.19 -5.44 16.90
N LEU A 93 -23.46 -5.04 15.85
CA LEU A 93 -23.99 -4.88 14.51
C LEU A 93 -23.27 -5.83 13.55
N ASN A 94 -24.06 -6.64 12.83
CA ASN A 94 -23.55 -7.55 11.79
C ASN A 94 -24.10 -7.14 10.43
N LEU A 95 -23.30 -6.41 9.68
CA LEU A 95 -23.57 -5.91 8.34
C LEU A 95 -23.28 -6.99 7.30
N THR A 96 -24.16 -7.10 6.31
CA THR A 96 -24.04 -8.07 5.21
C THR A 96 -23.71 -7.43 3.86
N ARG A 97 -23.70 -6.10 3.81
CA ARG A 97 -23.50 -5.28 2.60
C ARG A 97 -22.67 -4.05 2.93
N ASN A 98 -22.17 -3.38 1.90
CA ASN A 98 -21.53 -2.08 2.05
C ASN A 98 -22.51 -1.08 2.66
N VAL A 99 -22.00 -0.29 3.60
CA VAL A 99 -22.78 0.68 4.37
C VAL A 99 -22.10 2.03 4.28
N TYR A 100 -22.91 3.04 3.95
CA TYR A 100 -22.52 4.45 3.96
C TYR A 100 -23.32 5.15 5.06
N ILE A 101 -22.63 5.74 6.01
CA ILE A 101 -23.18 6.42 7.18
C ILE A 101 -22.84 7.90 7.02
N GLN A 102 -23.83 8.72 6.67
CA GLN A 102 -23.65 10.15 6.49
C GLN A 102 -24.57 10.94 7.42
N GLY A 103 -24.03 11.98 8.06
CA GLY A 103 -24.85 12.87 8.87
C GLY A 103 -24.12 14.12 9.35
N LYS A 104 -24.88 15.10 9.83
CA LYS A 104 -24.30 16.34 10.37
C LYS A 104 -23.87 16.25 11.84
N GLY A 105 -24.32 15.20 12.53
CA GLY A 105 -24.16 15.01 13.96
C GLY A 105 -22.95 14.17 14.33
N ASN A 106 -23.08 13.48 15.46
CA ASN A 106 -22.06 12.60 16.00
C ASN A 106 -22.39 11.13 15.74
N PHE A 107 -21.36 10.28 15.62
CA PHE A 107 -21.50 8.84 15.50
C PHE A 107 -20.64 8.14 16.54
N TYR A 108 -21.30 7.53 17.53
CA TYR A 108 -20.64 6.91 18.67
C TYR A 108 -20.95 5.42 18.74
N ILE A 109 -19.90 4.61 18.76
CA ILE A 109 -19.99 3.20 19.07
C ILE A 109 -19.66 3.06 20.56
N LEU A 110 -20.63 2.64 21.36
CA LEU A 110 -20.43 2.53 22.81
C LEU A 110 -19.37 1.46 23.15
N PRO A 111 -18.80 1.47 24.37
CA PRO A 111 -17.81 0.47 24.79
C PRO A 111 -18.34 -0.97 24.70
N HIS A 112 -17.43 -1.92 24.45
CA HIS A 112 -17.73 -3.35 24.32
C HIS A 112 -18.77 -3.65 23.24
N ARG A 113 -18.65 -2.99 22.08
CA ARG A 113 -19.49 -3.21 20.90
C ARG A 113 -18.68 -3.61 19.70
N SER A 114 -19.26 -4.47 18.87
CA SER A 114 -18.68 -4.92 17.63
C SER A 114 -19.52 -4.48 16.44
N VAL A 115 -18.87 -3.93 15.42
CA VAL A 115 -19.47 -3.61 14.12
C VAL A 115 -18.76 -4.43 13.05
N ASN A 116 -19.40 -5.49 12.59
CA ASN A 116 -18.78 -6.49 11.73
C ASN A 116 -19.41 -6.48 10.34
N CYS A 117 -18.58 -6.43 9.31
CA CYS A 117 -18.96 -6.80 7.95
C CYS A 117 -17.96 -7.84 7.44
N LEU A 118 -18.32 -9.11 7.58
CA LEU A 118 -17.42 -10.25 7.34
C LEU A 118 -17.34 -10.68 5.87
N VAL A 119 -17.81 -9.85 4.94
CA VAL A 119 -17.66 -10.08 3.50
C VAL A 119 -16.33 -9.47 3.05
N SER A 120 -15.50 -10.23 2.34
CA SER A 120 -14.22 -9.74 1.80
C SER A 120 -14.43 -8.50 0.93
N GLY A 121 -13.73 -7.42 1.23
CA GLY A 121 -13.88 -6.14 0.55
C GLY A 121 -15.12 -5.34 0.95
N CYS A 122 -15.87 -5.74 1.97
CA CYS A 122 -17.01 -4.97 2.46
C CYS A 122 -16.59 -3.60 2.97
N GLU A 123 -17.33 -2.57 2.59
CA GLU A 123 -17.00 -1.18 2.89
C GLU A 123 -17.94 -0.60 3.96
N ILE A 124 -17.35 -0.05 5.03
CA ILE A 124 -18.01 0.78 6.02
C ILE A 124 -17.43 2.18 5.89
N ASN A 125 -18.24 3.09 5.37
CA ASN A 125 -17.84 4.45 5.09
C ASN A 125 -18.64 5.39 6.01
N VAL A 126 -17.97 6.06 6.94
CA VAL A 126 -18.55 7.00 7.90
C VAL A 126 -18.13 8.42 7.51
N ASN A 127 -19.11 9.29 7.30
CA ASN A 127 -18.90 10.68 6.95
C ASN A 127 -19.80 11.57 7.82
N VAL A 128 -19.24 12.06 8.92
CA VAL A 128 -19.95 12.92 9.87
C VAL A 128 -19.27 14.27 9.99
N THR A 129 -20.04 15.35 10.11
CA THR A 129 -19.45 16.67 10.39
C THR A 129 -19.19 16.92 11.86
N GLY A 130 -19.70 16.06 12.75
CA GLY A 130 -19.43 16.10 14.18
C GLY A 130 -18.31 15.16 14.60
N ASN A 131 -18.46 14.59 15.79
CA ASN A 131 -17.47 13.72 16.41
C ASN A 131 -17.73 12.24 16.13
N PHE A 132 -16.66 11.49 15.94
CA PHE A 132 -16.63 10.04 15.94
C PHE A 132 -15.98 9.51 17.22
N SER A 133 -16.56 8.46 17.80
CA SER A 133 -15.98 7.75 18.94
C SER A 133 -16.15 6.25 18.76
N LEU A 134 -15.05 5.51 18.84
CA LEU A 134 -15.07 4.06 19.05
C LEU A 134 -14.75 3.80 20.52
N GLY A 135 -15.73 3.33 21.28
CA GLY A 135 -15.60 3.11 22.72
C GLY A 135 -14.54 2.06 23.10
N GLU A 136 -14.20 2.01 24.38
CA GLU A 136 -13.24 1.05 24.93
C GLU A 136 -13.62 -0.40 24.61
N ASN A 137 -12.62 -1.22 24.28
CA ASN A 137 -12.79 -2.63 23.89
C ASN A 137 -13.81 -2.86 22.75
N SER A 138 -14.14 -1.83 21.97
CA SER A 138 -15.02 -1.95 20.81
C SER A 138 -14.23 -2.28 19.55
N THR A 139 -14.84 -3.03 18.64
CA THR A 139 -14.16 -3.54 17.46
C THR A 139 -14.96 -3.24 16.20
N ILE A 140 -14.28 -2.80 15.14
CA ILE A 140 -14.84 -2.72 13.78
C ILE A 140 -14.11 -3.74 12.93
N VAL A 141 -14.83 -4.68 12.31
CA VAL A 141 -14.26 -5.65 11.36
C VAL A 141 -14.85 -5.41 9.99
N ALA A 142 -14.02 -5.08 8.99
CA ALA A 142 -14.47 -4.84 7.63
C ALA A 142 -13.34 -5.02 6.61
N GLY A 143 -13.66 -5.05 5.32
CA GLY A 143 -12.64 -4.96 4.27
C GLY A 143 -12.11 -3.55 4.09
N THR A 144 -13.00 -2.55 4.08
CA THR A 144 -12.66 -1.13 4.06
C THR A 144 -13.35 -0.41 5.20
N PHE A 145 -12.59 0.40 5.92
CA PHE A 145 -13.12 1.40 6.85
C PHE A 145 -12.62 2.78 6.41
N GLU A 146 -13.55 3.65 6.02
CA GLU A 146 -13.27 5.06 5.73
C GLU A 146 -14.01 5.93 6.73
N LEU A 147 -13.29 6.84 7.38
CA LEU A 147 -13.83 7.79 8.33
C LEU A 147 -13.46 9.21 7.91
N ALA A 148 -14.49 10.03 7.71
CA ALA A 148 -14.39 11.49 7.68
C ALA A 148 -15.16 12.05 8.88
N ALA A 149 -14.47 12.81 9.74
CA ALA A 149 -15.05 13.39 10.94
C ALA A 149 -14.35 14.69 11.33
N TYR A 150 -15.02 15.53 12.13
CA TYR A 150 -14.39 16.73 12.69
C TYR A 150 -13.38 16.36 13.78
N ASN A 151 -13.80 15.55 14.75
CA ASN A 151 -12.91 14.91 15.73
C ASN A 151 -13.13 13.40 15.73
N ALA A 152 -12.09 12.63 15.99
CA ALA A 152 -12.18 11.18 16.16
C ALA A 152 -11.40 10.72 17.39
N SER A 153 -12.01 9.82 18.15
CA SER A 153 -11.39 9.14 19.29
C SER A 153 -11.58 7.65 19.20
N PHE A 154 -10.51 6.90 19.46
CA PHE A 154 -10.52 5.44 19.56
C PHE A 154 -10.07 5.09 20.98
N GLY A 155 -11.00 4.57 21.79
CA GLY A 155 -10.79 4.29 23.21
C GLY A 155 -9.85 3.11 23.45
N ASP A 156 -9.48 2.93 24.72
CA ASP A 156 -8.53 1.92 25.16
C ASP A 156 -8.96 0.50 24.74
N GLY A 157 -8.04 -0.24 24.12
CA GLY A 157 -8.29 -1.61 23.66
C GLY A 157 -9.27 -1.71 22.48
N SER A 158 -9.71 -0.58 21.91
CA SER A 158 -10.53 -0.59 20.71
C SER A 158 -9.72 -0.99 19.48
N SER A 159 -10.38 -1.54 18.46
CA SER A 159 -9.69 -1.90 17.22
C SER A 159 -10.53 -1.69 15.97
N VAL A 160 -9.86 -1.22 14.91
CA VAL A 160 -10.35 -1.34 13.53
C VAL A 160 -9.52 -2.42 12.87
N ASN A 161 -10.14 -3.56 12.60
CA ASN A 161 -9.48 -4.75 12.09
C ASN A 161 -9.93 -5.06 10.67
N THR A 162 -9.01 -4.89 9.73
CA THR A 162 -9.23 -5.23 8.31
C THR A 162 -8.34 -6.39 7.83
N THR A 163 -7.83 -7.16 8.79
CA THR A 163 -6.85 -8.23 8.54
C THR A 163 -7.43 -9.35 7.68
N GLY A 164 -6.81 -9.63 6.54
CA GLY A 164 -7.26 -10.68 5.61
C GLY A 164 -8.64 -10.44 4.97
N MET A 165 -9.23 -9.25 5.18
CA MET A 165 -10.57 -8.88 4.72
C MET A 165 -10.58 -8.07 3.43
N GLY A 166 -9.43 -7.94 2.76
CA GLY A 166 -9.27 -7.16 1.54
C GLY A 166 -10.17 -7.62 0.40
N GLY A 167 -10.63 -6.67 -0.42
CA GLY A 167 -11.23 -6.97 -1.70
C GLY A 167 -10.18 -7.30 -2.77
N PRO A 168 -10.58 -7.35 -4.04
CA PRO A 168 -9.62 -7.51 -5.15
C PRO A 168 -8.58 -6.37 -5.14
N PRO A 169 -7.28 -6.66 -5.28
CA PRO A 169 -6.26 -5.62 -5.45
C PRO A 169 -6.49 -4.86 -6.77
N PRO A 170 -5.82 -3.71 -7.00
CA PRO A 170 -5.95 -2.95 -8.24
C PRO A 170 -5.73 -3.83 -9.50
N ALA A 171 -6.41 -3.50 -10.59
CA ALA A 171 -6.24 -4.19 -11.87
C ALA A 171 -4.79 -4.02 -12.40
N GLN A 172 -4.29 -5.03 -13.11
CA GLN A 172 -2.91 -5.09 -13.65
C GLN A 172 -1.78 -5.24 -12.61
N THR A 173 -2.12 -5.65 -11.39
CA THR A 173 -1.12 -6.00 -10.39
C THR A 173 -0.76 -7.48 -10.55
N SER A 174 0.52 -7.80 -10.71
CA SER A 174 1.01 -9.20 -10.77
C SER A 174 0.90 -9.94 -9.44
N GLY A 175 0.26 -9.30 -8.45
CA GLY A 175 -0.15 -9.90 -7.19
C GLY A 175 -1.28 -10.93 -7.31
N THR A 176 -1.97 -11.00 -8.46
CA THR A 176 -2.92 -12.10 -8.74
C THR A 176 -2.13 -13.31 -9.25
N PRO A 177 -2.19 -14.49 -8.60
CA PRO A 177 -1.42 -15.66 -9.01
C PRO A 177 -1.65 -16.01 -10.49
N GLN A 178 -0.59 -15.97 -11.32
CA GLN A 178 -0.64 -16.60 -12.64
C GLN A 178 -0.36 -18.10 -12.45
N GLY A 179 -1.42 -18.87 -12.17
CA GLY A 179 -1.32 -20.31 -11.90
C GLY A 179 -1.35 -20.65 -10.41
N VAL A 180 -0.67 -21.74 -10.02
CA VAL A 180 -0.68 -22.28 -8.65
C VAL A 180 0.49 -21.78 -7.78
N ASP A 181 1.51 -21.17 -8.39
CA ASP A 181 2.59 -20.55 -7.64
C ASP A 181 2.17 -19.13 -7.23
N GLY A 182 2.23 -18.88 -5.92
CA GLY A 182 1.74 -17.65 -5.32
C GLY A 182 2.76 -16.54 -5.31
N ALA A 183 2.39 -15.38 -5.83
CA ALA A 183 3.17 -14.16 -5.73
C ALA A 183 2.21 -13.06 -5.25
N GLY A 184 2.19 -12.76 -3.95
CA GLY A 184 1.37 -11.67 -3.40
C GLY A 184 2.08 -10.33 -3.55
N GLY A 185 1.34 -9.23 -3.70
CA GLY A 185 1.88 -7.87 -3.79
C GLY A 185 1.13 -6.90 -2.87
N GLY A 186 1.81 -5.85 -2.42
CA GLY A 186 1.30 -4.80 -1.54
C GLY A 186 1.35 -3.40 -2.17
N HIS A 187 0.72 -2.43 -1.51
CA HIS A 187 0.91 -1.02 -1.87
C HIS A 187 2.37 -0.62 -1.62
N GLY A 188 3.12 -0.29 -2.67
CA GLY A 188 4.51 0.15 -2.55
C GLY A 188 5.55 -0.92 -2.20
N GLY A 189 5.15 -2.19 -2.03
CA GLY A 189 6.04 -3.28 -1.65
C GLY A 189 5.70 -4.60 -2.34
N ARG A 190 6.73 -5.39 -2.64
CA ARG A 190 6.55 -6.78 -3.09
C ARG A 190 6.07 -7.63 -1.92
N GLY A 191 5.19 -8.60 -2.17
CA GLY A 191 4.85 -9.61 -1.17
C GLY A 191 5.78 -10.82 -1.25
N ALA A 192 5.44 -11.86 -0.50
CA ALA A 192 6.21 -13.11 -0.48
C ALA A 192 5.84 -14.03 -1.65
N CYS A 193 6.78 -14.88 -2.06
CA CYS A 193 6.52 -15.98 -2.98
C CYS A 193 6.23 -17.27 -2.21
N CYS A 194 5.28 -18.07 -2.68
CA CYS A 194 5.07 -19.46 -2.25
C CYS A 194 5.72 -20.41 -3.27
N LEU A 195 6.92 -20.88 -2.93
CA LEU A 195 7.68 -21.83 -3.75
C LEU A 195 7.24 -23.27 -3.48
N THR A 196 6.54 -23.87 -4.44
CA THR A 196 6.23 -25.31 -4.40
C THR A 196 7.30 -26.16 -5.10
N ASP A 197 8.04 -25.54 -6.02
CA ASP A 197 9.14 -26.16 -6.77
C ASP A 197 10.42 -26.23 -5.92
N LYS A 198 10.86 -27.45 -5.61
CA LYS A 198 12.09 -27.72 -4.83
C LYS A 198 13.37 -27.49 -5.62
N GLY A 199 13.29 -27.27 -6.93
CA GLY A 199 14.43 -26.98 -7.80
C GLY A 199 14.82 -25.51 -7.83
N LYS A 200 14.02 -24.60 -7.26
CA LYS A 200 14.27 -23.16 -7.23
C LYS A 200 14.65 -22.72 -5.82
N LEU A 201 15.62 -21.82 -5.72
CA LEU A 201 15.97 -21.20 -4.44
C LEU A 201 15.02 -20.01 -4.16
N PRO A 202 14.80 -19.63 -2.88
CA PRO A 202 14.02 -18.45 -2.52
C PRO A 202 14.46 -17.16 -3.23
N GLU A 203 15.75 -17.00 -3.49
CA GLU A 203 16.34 -15.88 -4.22
C GLU A 203 16.01 -15.88 -5.73
N ASP A 204 15.63 -17.02 -6.29
CA ASP A 204 15.33 -17.18 -7.72
C ASP A 204 13.88 -16.82 -8.05
N VAL A 205 13.01 -16.64 -7.05
CA VAL A 205 11.58 -16.40 -7.27
C VAL A 205 11.07 -15.22 -6.47
N TRP A 206 10.55 -14.25 -7.20
CA TRP A 206 10.09 -12.99 -6.64
C TRP A 206 8.61 -13.10 -6.29
N GLY A 207 8.19 -12.45 -5.21
CA GLY A 207 6.77 -12.25 -4.94
C GLY A 207 6.12 -11.27 -5.91
N GLY A 208 4.83 -11.06 -5.76
CA GLY A 208 4.03 -10.25 -6.67
C GLY A 208 4.53 -8.81 -6.67
N ASP A 209 4.41 -8.13 -7.81
CA ASP A 209 4.92 -6.78 -7.94
C ASP A 209 4.17 -5.82 -7.03
N ALA A 210 4.93 -4.86 -6.51
CA ALA A 210 4.37 -3.70 -5.85
C ALA A 210 3.45 -2.94 -6.82
N TYR A 211 2.37 -2.40 -6.29
CA TYR A 211 1.51 -1.50 -7.04
C TYR A 211 1.44 -0.12 -6.41
N SER A 212 0.91 0.81 -7.21
CA SER A 212 0.63 2.18 -6.77
C SER A 212 1.88 2.96 -6.35
N TRP A 213 3.02 2.69 -6.99
CA TRP A 213 4.28 3.42 -6.78
C TRP A 213 4.12 4.94 -6.96
N SER A 214 3.32 5.37 -7.94
CA SER A 214 3.02 6.79 -8.20
C SER A 214 2.22 7.47 -7.10
N SER A 215 1.57 6.71 -6.21
CA SER A 215 0.75 7.22 -5.11
C SER A 215 1.24 6.71 -3.74
N LEU A 216 2.52 6.35 -3.62
CA LEU A 216 3.10 5.76 -2.40
C LEU A 216 2.83 6.58 -1.12
N GLN A 217 2.75 7.91 -1.27
CA GLN A 217 2.48 8.86 -0.19
C GLN A 217 1.01 8.87 0.28
N ARG A 218 0.11 8.21 -0.44
CA ARG A 218 -1.33 8.14 -0.16
C ARG A 218 -1.79 6.69 -0.36
N PRO A 219 -1.42 5.77 0.57
CA PRO A 219 -1.74 4.37 0.44
C PRO A 219 -3.26 4.15 0.43
N TRP A 220 -3.76 3.55 -0.66
CA TRP A 220 -5.19 3.32 -0.84
C TRP A 220 -5.45 2.11 -1.73
N SER A 221 -4.99 0.96 -1.29
CA SER A 221 -5.12 -0.30 -2.03
C SER A 221 -5.31 -1.47 -1.09
N TYR A 222 -6.17 -2.41 -1.47
CA TYR A 222 -6.23 -3.71 -0.80
C TYR A 222 -4.92 -4.47 -1.02
N GLY A 223 -4.50 -5.22 -0.01
CA GLY A 223 -3.44 -6.21 -0.13
C GLY A 223 -3.87 -7.33 -1.08
N SER A 224 -2.91 -7.97 -1.74
CA SER A 224 -3.23 -9.15 -2.56
C SER A 224 -3.37 -10.40 -1.69
N ARG A 225 -4.20 -11.34 -2.15
CA ARG A 225 -4.31 -12.68 -1.61
C ARG A 225 -3.01 -13.46 -1.85
N GLY A 226 -2.68 -14.39 -0.95
CA GLY A 226 -1.62 -15.36 -1.17
C GLY A 226 -1.97 -16.35 -2.29
N GLY A 227 -0.97 -16.99 -2.90
CA GLY A 227 -1.27 -18.03 -3.90
C GLY A 227 -1.79 -19.33 -3.31
N THR A 228 -2.22 -20.22 -4.20
CA THR A 228 -2.87 -21.49 -3.87
C THR A 228 -2.30 -22.64 -4.68
N THR A 229 -2.11 -23.81 -4.08
CA THR A 229 -1.59 -24.99 -4.78
C THR A 229 -2.64 -25.74 -5.64
N SER A 230 -3.88 -25.23 -5.74
CA SER A 230 -4.98 -25.84 -6.51
C SER A 230 -5.57 -24.83 -7.50
N LYS A 231 -6.05 -25.33 -8.65
CA LYS A 231 -6.76 -24.50 -9.64
C LYS A 231 -8.25 -24.35 -9.31
N GLU A 232 -8.82 -25.22 -8.49
CA GLU A 232 -10.25 -25.20 -8.15
C GLU A 232 -10.53 -24.51 -6.81
N VAL A 233 -9.55 -24.52 -5.89
CA VAL A 233 -9.74 -24.02 -4.52
C VAL A 233 -8.69 -22.98 -4.16
N GLU A 234 -9.13 -21.88 -3.55
CA GLU A 234 -8.27 -20.83 -3.03
C GLU A 234 -7.85 -21.13 -1.58
N TYR A 235 -6.61 -21.60 -1.39
CA TYR A 235 -6.04 -21.87 -0.06
C TYR A 235 -5.19 -20.73 0.49
N GLY A 236 -4.89 -19.72 -0.31
CA GLY A 236 -4.06 -18.58 0.12
C GLY A 236 -4.81 -17.66 1.08
N GLY A 237 -4.07 -17.11 2.05
CA GLY A 237 -4.57 -16.12 3.00
C GLY A 237 -5.10 -14.88 2.29
N GLY A 238 -6.22 -14.34 2.76
CA GLY A 238 -6.83 -13.13 2.20
C GLY A 238 -5.89 -11.92 2.26
N GLY A 239 -6.02 -10.98 1.32
CA GLY A 239 -5.25 -9.74 1.39
C GLY A 239 -5.74 -8.83 2.52
N GLY A 240 -4.89 -7.92 3.01
CA GLY A 240 -5.28 -6.93 4.00
C GLY A 240 -6.21 -5.86 3.44
N GLY A 241 -7.04 -5.29 4.31
CA GLY A 241 -8.04 -4.29 3.96
C GLY A 241 -7.52 -2.85 3.81
N LYS A 242 -8.43 -1.89 3.81
CA LYS A 242 -8.11 -0.47 3.75
C LYS A 242 -8.67 0.27 4.95
N VAL A 243 -7.84 1.10 5.58
CA VAL A 243 -8.27 2.03 6.62
C VAL A 243 -7.91 3.44 6.17
N LYS A 244 -8.89 4.35 6.12
CA LYS A 244 -8.66 5.77 5.86
C LYS A 244 -9.31 6.63 6.91
N LEU A 245 -8.52 7.48 7.56
CA LEU A 245 -9.00 8.47 8.52
C LEU A 245 -8.71 9.88 7.98
N LEU A 246 -9.75 10.66 7.74
CA LEU A 246 -9.69 12.07 7.34
C LEU A 246 -10.32 12.91 8.44
N ILE A 247 -9.48 13.47 9.31
CA ILE A 247 -9.91 14.16 10.52
C ILE A 247 -9.57 15.64 10.42
N ASP A 248 -10.58 16.49 10.53
CA ASP A 248 -10.40 17.94 10.29
C ASP A 248 -9.71 18.66 11.45
N SER A 249 -9.89 18.18 12.69
CA SER A 249 -9.35 18.79 13.91
C SER A 249 -8.51 17.79 14.70
N PHE A 250 -9.09 17.04 15.64
CA PHE A 250 -8.33 16.23 16.60
C PHE A 250 -8.54 14.72 16.39
N LEU A 251 -7.45 13.97 16.39
CA LEU A 251 -7.43 12.50 16.33
C LEU A 251 -6.67 11.94 17.54
N GLU A 252 -7.35 11.12 18.35
CA GLU A 252 -6.75 10.32 19.41
C GLU A 252 -6.97 8.84 19.13
N VAL A 253 -5.88 8.06 19.19
CA VAL A 253 -5.90 6.62 18.92
C VAL A 253 -5.26 5.87 20.09
N ASN A 254 -6.07 5.48 21.07
CA ASN A 254 -5.69 4.58 22.16
C ASN A 254 -6.11 3.13 21.86
N GLY A 255 -6.18 2.79 20.58
CA GLY A 255 -6.53 1.47 20.08
C GLY A 255 -5.57 1.00 18.99
N SER A 256 -5.97 0.01 18.21
CA SER A 256 -5.20 -0.53 17.09
C SER A 256 -5.93 -0.38 15.75
N LEU A 257 -5.22 0.05 14.72
CA LEU A 257 -5.68 0.02 13.33
C LEU A 257 -4.88 -1.07 12.60
N LEU A 258 -5.55 -2.12 12.14
CA LEU A 258 -4.93 -3.31 11.57
C LEU A 258 -5.36 -3.48 10.11
N ALA A 259 -4.37 -3.72 9.24
CA ALA A 259 -4.57 -4.00 7.83
C ALA A 259 -3.67 -5.14 7.37
N ASP A 260 -3.46 -6.13 8.23
CA ASP A 260 -2.55 -7.24 7.95
C ASP A 260 -3.10 -8.17 6.88
N GLY A 261 -2.21 -8.91 6.21
CA GLY A 261 -2.63 -10.03 5.38
C GLY A 261 -3.13 -11.19 6.24
N GLY A 262 -3.99 -12.03 5.67
CA GLY A 262 -4.41 -13.28 6.30
C GLY A 262 -3.28 -14.32 6.26
N ASP A 263 -3.32 -15.25 7.22
CA ASP A 263 -2.29 -16.28 7.36
C ASP A 263 -2.24 -17.23 6.16
N GLY A 264 -1.03 -17.71 5.87
CA GLY A 264 -0.82 -18.82 4.95
C GLY A 264 -1.05 -20.17 5.60
N GLY A 265 -0.96 -21.24 4.80
CA GLY A 265 -1.09 -22.61 5.28
C GLY A 265 -0.24 -23.59 4.47
N SER A 266 -0.40 -24.88 4.75
CA SER A 266 0.36 -25.94 4.05
C SER A 266 0.04 -26.05 2.55
N ARG A 267 -1.04 -25.42 2.09
CA ARG A 267 -1.54 -25.45 0.69
C ARG A 267 -1.66 -24.07 0.05
N GLY A 268 -1.18 -23.01 0.71
CA GLY A 268 -1.30 -21.64 0.20
C GLY A 268 -0.42 -20.64 0.93
N GLY A 269 -0.01 -19.59 0.24
CA GLY A 269 0.79 -18.51 0.81
C GLY A 269 -0.03 -17.59 1.71
N GLY A 270 0.65 -16.81 2.56
CA GLY A 270 0.00 -15.72 3.30
C GLY A 270 -0.40 -14.56 2.39
N GLY A 271 -1.41 -13.81 2.82
CA GLY A 271 -1.84 -12.58 2.17
C GLY A 271 -0.87 -11.43 2.42
N SER A 272 -0.85 -10.46 1.51
CA SER A 272 -0.11 -9.22 1.70
C SER A 272 -0.92 -8.23 2.56
N GLY A 273 -0.23 -7.39 3.32
CA GLY A 273 -0.87 -6.28 4.04
C GLY A 273 -1.55 -5.29 3.09
N GLY A 274 -2.56 -4.61 3.63
CA GLY A 274 -3.34 -3.58 2.95
C GLY A 274 -2.80 -2.18 3.20
N SER A 275 -3.70 -1.19 3.24
CA SER A 275 -3.33 0.23 3.33
C SER A 275 -3.96 0.90 4.54
N ILE A 276 -3.16 1.68 5.26
CA ILE A 276 -3.64 2.61 6.29
C ILE A 276 -3.21 4.02 5.89
N PHE A 277 -4.17 4.93 5.67
CA PHE A 277 -3.92 6.33 5.38
C PHE A 277 -4.59 7.23 6.40
N ILE A 278 -3.81 8.04 7.10
CA ILE A 278 -4.30 8.96 8.13
C ILE A 278 -3.90 10.37 7.74
N LYS A 279 -4.89 11.26 7.71
CA LYS A 279 -4.71 12.70 7.57
C LYS A 279 -5.46 13.38 8.71
N ALA A 280 -4.72 14.04 9.58
CA ALA A 280 -5.25 14.83 10.69
C ALA A 280 -4.50 16.17 10.77
N GLN A 281 -5.07 17.17 11.46
CA GLN A 281 -4.31 18.39 11.75
C GLN A 281 -3.18 18.11 12.72
N LYS A 282 -2.05 18.75 12.46
CA LYS A 282 -0.91 18.77 13.38
C LYS A 282 -1.23 19.76 14.51
N MET A 283 -1.19 19.29 15.75
CA MET A 283 -1.24 20.14 16.94
C MET A 283 0.04 20.94 17.13
#